data_AF-Q016A2-F1
#
_entry.id   AF-Q016A2-F1
#
_cell.length_a   1.000
_cell.length_b   1.000
_cell.length_c   1.000
_cell.angle_alpha   90.00
_cell.angle_beta   90.00
_cell.angle_gamma   90.00
#
_symmetry.space_group_name_H-M   'P 1'
#
loop_
_entity.id
_entity.type
_entity.pdbx_description
1 polymer ?
#
loop_
_entity_poly.entity_id
_entity_poly.type
_entity_poly.pdbx_seq_one_letter_code
_entity_poly.pdbx_strand_id
1 'polypeptide(L)'
;MAGKAKPKKHTAKELQAKAAAALTNKGGGAAGLVDRKGGAAGHAKFKCPVCGMAAPSEKSGIAHWDSKHPKLTFDFAQWTDQHAVHGGTTQGVAVRGAAKDKSVAELQKTAAGREELARREREKKMVQY
;
A
#
# COMPACT_ATOMS: atom_id res chain seq x y z
N MET A 1 48.10 0.05 24.98
CA MET A 1 46.94 -0.17 25.87
C MET A 1 45.77 0.67 25.34
N ALA A 2 44.86 0.09 24.55
CA ALA A 2 43.66 0.79 24.12
C ALA A 2 42.77 0.98 25.37
N GLY A 3 42.64 2.22 25.85
CA GLY A 3 41.81 2.54 27.01
C GLY A 3 40.37 2.10 26.76
N LYS A 4 39.76 1.42 27.75
CA LYS A 4 38.37 0.96 27.69
C LYS A 4 37.48 2.14 27.30
N ALA A 5 36.86 2.07 26.11
CA ALA A 5 35.94 3.09 25.65
C ALA A 5 34.83 3.30 26.70
N LYS A 6 34.55 4.55 27.04
CA LYS A 6 33.46 4.88 27.97
C LYS A 6 32.17 4.20 27.47
N PRO A 7 31.45 3.45 28.32
CA PRO A 7 30.22 2.81 27.91
C PRO A 7 29.23 3.89 27.46
N LYS A 8 28.88 3.87 26.18
CA LYS A 8 27.84 4.73 25.61
C LYS A 8 26.50 4.25 26.15
N LYS A 9 25.96 4.96 27.15
CA LYS A 9 24.61 4.66 27.65
C LYS A 9 23.61 5.05 26.57
N HIS A 10 22.93 4.06 26.00
CA HIS A 10 21.77 4.29 25.16
C HIS A 10 20.56 4.52 26.06
N THR A 11 19.78 5.54 25.72
CA THR A 11 18.46 5.75 26.33
C THR A 11 17.52 4.62 25.96
N ALA A 12 16.51 4.36 26.79
CA ALA A 12 15.48 3.34 26.50
C ALA A 12 14.82 3.58 25.13
N LYS A 13 14.63 4.85 24.76
CA LYS A 13 14.07 5.26 23.46
C LYS A 13 14.96 4.84 22.28
N GLU A 14 16.27 4.98 22.40
CA GLU A 14 17.21 4.56 21.35
C GLU A 14 17.24 3.04 21.19
N LEU A 15 17.21 2.29 22.29
CA LEU A 15 17.16 0.83 22.25
C LEU A 15 15.88 0.32 21.60
N GLN A 16 14.72 0.92 21.95
CA GLN A 16 13.44 0.59 21.34
C GLN A 16 13.41 0.96 19.85
N ALA A 17 13.98 2.09 19.46
CA ALA A 17 14.07 2.48 18.04
C ALA A 17 14.94 1.51 17.23
N LYS A 18 16.08 1.08 17.78
CA LYS A 18 16.96 0.08 17.15
C LYS A 18 16.27 -1.27 17.01
N ALA A 19 15.60 -1.74 18.06
CA ALA A 19 14.85 -2.99 18.03
C ALA A 19 13.69 -2.92 17.02
N ALA A 20 12.95 -1.82 16.99
CA ALA A 20 11.88 -1.61 16.02
C ALA A 20 12.42 -1.61 14.58
N ALA A 21 13.55 -0.95 14.32
CA ALA A 21 14.18 -0.93 13.00
C ALA A 21 14.64 -2.33 12.55
N ALA A 22 15.19 -3.13 13.46
CA ALA A 22 15.67 -4.48 13.16
C ALA A 22 14.54 -5.51 12.94
N LEU A 23 13.46 -5.41 13.72
CA LEU A 23 12.38 -6.41 13.71
C LEU A 23 11.25 -6.08 12.74
N THR A 24 11.12 -4.82 12.31
CA THR A 24 10.03 -4.42 11.41
C THR A 24 10.40 -4.73 9.97
N ASN A 25 9.72 -5.69 9.36
CA ASN A 25 9.78 -5.91 7.91
C ASN A 25 9.31 -4.65 7.18
N LYS A 26 10.12 -4.14 6.25
CA LYS A 26 9.83 -2.93 5.46
C LYS A 26 9.28 -3.24 4.06
N GLY A 27 8.76 -4.43 3.84
CA GLY A 27 8.30 -4.87 2.52
C GLY A 27 9.47 -5.17 1.58
N GLY A 28 10.57 -5.72 2.10
CA GLY A 28 11.73 -6.13 1.31
C GLY A 28 11.54 -7.49 0.61
N GLY A 29 12.41 -7.80 -0.36
CA GLY A 29 12.52 -9.14 -0.94
C GLY A 29 11.26 -9.63 -1.68
N ALA A 30 10.93 -10.90 -1.48
CA ALA A 30 9.77 -11.56 -2.08
C ALA A 30 8.44 -11.06 -1.51
N ALA A 31 8.40 -10.79 -0.19
CA ALA A 31 7.20 -10.30 0.49
C ALA A 31 6.69 -8.96 -0.05
N GLY A 32 7.59 -8.07 -0.50
CA GLY A 32 7.21 -6.80 -1.13
C GLY A 32 7.24 -6.80 -2.66
N LEU A 33 7.46 -7.93 -3.32
CA LEU A 33 7.50 -7.96 -4.79
C LEU A 33 6.12 -7.66 -5.38
N VAL A 34 5.07 -8.24 -4.78
CA VAL A 34 3.67 -8.00 -5.17
C VAL A 34 3.31 -6.52 -4.97
N ASP A 35 3.74 -5.93 -3.86
CA ASP A 35 3.55 -4.51 -3.58
C ASP A 35 4.25 -3.61 -4.59
N ARG A 36 5.51 -3.91 -4.94
CA ARG A 36 6.27 -3.16 -5.95
C ARG A 36 5.64 -3.26 -7.34
N LYS A 37 4.97 -4.35 -7.65
CA LYS A 37 4.24 -4.53 -8.92
C LYS A 37 2.85 -3.89 -8.91
N GLY A 38 2.34 -3.45 -7.75
CA GLY A 38 1.00 -2.88 -7.63
C GLY A 38 -0.12 -3.94 -7.63
N GLY A 39 0.20 -5.17 -7.21
CA GLY A 39 -0.74 -6.28 -7.22
C GLY A 39 -1.16 -6.72 -8.62
N ALA A 40 -2.40 -7.19 -8.73
CA ALA A 40 -2.98 -7.62 -10.01
C ALA A 40 -3.38 -6.43 -10.90
N ALA A 41 -3.76 -5.30 -10.30
CA ALA A 41 -4.17 -4.09 -11.02
C ALA A 41 -2.98 -3.30 -11.60
N GLY A 42 -1.81 -3.41 -10.97
CA GLY A 42 -0.68 -2.53 -11.24
C GLY A 42 -0.86 -1.13 -10.65
N HIS A 43 0.19 -0.31 -10.73
CA HIS A 43 0.16 1.07 -10.22
C HIS A 43 -0.63 2.04 -11.11
N ALA A 44 -0.80 1.70 -12.39
CA ALA A 44 -1.55 2.52 -13.32
C ALA A 44 -3.04 2.19 -13.24
N LYS A 45 -3.87 3.23 -13.15
CA LYS A 45 -5.32 3.08 -12.98
C LYS A 45 -6.02 2.76 -14.29
N PHE A 46 -5.63 3.39 -15.38
CA PHE A 46 -6.35 3.30 -16.65
C PHE A 46 -5.48 2.65 -17.73
N LYS A 47 -6.12 1.95 -18.66
CA LYS A 47 -5.48 1.34 -19.81
C LYS A 47 -6.09 1.86 -21.11
N CYS A 48 -5.23 2.33 -22.02
CA CYS A 48 -5.64 2.82 -23.33
C CYS A 48 -6.21 1.66 -24.17
N PRO A 49 -7.40 1.82 -24.80
CA PRO A 49 -8.03 0.77 -25.59
C PRO A 49 -7.32 0.49 -26.93
N VAL A 50 -6.56 1.47 -27.46
CA VAL A 50 -5.94 1.36 -28.79
C VAL A 50 -4.57 0.67 -28.73
N CYS A 51 -3.69 1.12 -27.83
CA CYS A 51 -2.31 0.63 -27.76
C CYS A 51 -1.96 -0.09 -26.46
N GLY A 52 -2.90 -0.14 -25.50
CA GLY A 52 -2.67 -0.81 -24.22
C GLY A 52 -1.75 -0.06 -23.25
N MET A 53 -1.34 1.17 -23.57
CA MET A 53 -0.52 1.99 -22.68
C MET A 53 -1.25 2.24 -21.36
N ALA A 54 -0.53 2.09 -20.25
CA ALA A 54 -1.07 2.30 -18.93
C ALA A 54 -0.91 3.78 -18.51
N ALA A 55 -1.99 4.39 -18.05
CA ALA A 55 -2.02 5.77 -17.57
C ALA A 55 -2.40 5.81 -16.08
N PRO A 56 -1.63 6.52 -15.24
CA PRO A 56 -1.91 6.61 -13.80
C PRO A 56 -3.11 7.51 -13.47
N SER A 57 -3.46 8.44 -14.35
CA SER A 57 -4.56 9.39 -14.16
C SER A 57 -5.22 9.72 -15.49
N GLU A 58 -6.44 10.27 -15.43
CA GLU A 58 -7.18 10.74 -16.60
C GLU A 58 -6.39 11.80 -17.39
N LYS A 59 -5.78 12.76 -16.69
CA LYS A 59 -4.92 13.79 -17.32
C LYS A 59 -3.75 13.19 -18.09
N SER A 60 -3.11 12.17 -17.53
CA SER A 60 -2.05 11.43 -18.20
C SER A 60 -2.57 10.65 -19.40
N GLY A 61 -3.81 10.15 -19.33
CA GLY A 61 -4.49 9.47 -20.43
C GLY A 61 -4.80 10.41 -21.60
N ILE A 62 -5.29 11.63 -21.31
CA ILE A 62 -5.53 12.68 -22.30
C ILE A 62 -4.22 13.06 -23.00
N ALA A 63 -3.17 13.38 -22.24
CA ALA A 63 -1.87 13.74 -22.81
C ALA A 63 -1.27 12.60 -23.67
N HIS A 64 -1.47 11.36 -23.26
CA HIS A 64 -1.11 10.19 -24.06
C HIS A 64 -1.89 10.15 -25.38
N TRP A 65 -3.20 10.35 -25.32
CA TRP A 65 -4.07 10.31 -26.49
C TRP A 65 -3.72 11.39 -27.51
N ASP A 66 -3.55 12.63 -27.05
CA ASP A 66 -3.17 13.76 -27.92
C ASP A 66 -1.83 13.49 -28.62
N SER A 67 -0.90 12.81 -27.96
CA SER A 67 0.43 12.51 -28.50
C SER A 67 0.48 11.30 -29.43
N LYS A 68 -0.33 10.26 -29.16
CA LYS A 68 -0.21 8.94 -29.83
C LYS A 68 -1.39 8.58 -30.71
N HIS A 69 -2.55 9.17 -30.46
CA HIS A 69 -3.81 8.92 -31.18
C HIS A 69 -4.48 10.23 -31.67
N PRO A 70 -3.74 11.22 -32.21
CA PRO A 70 -4.31 12.53 -32.58
C PRO A 70 -5.37 12.47 -33.68
N LYS A 71 -5.47 11.36 -34.40
CA LYS A 71 -6.43 11.14 -35.50
C LYS A 71 -7.75 10.52 -35.05
N LEU A 72 -7.84 10.07 -33.80
CA LEU A 72 -9.02 9.41 -33.24
C LEU A 72 -9.68 10.32 -32.21
N THR A 73 -11.00 10.24 -32.11
CA THR A 73 -11.76 10.97 -31.09
C THR A 73 -11.46 10.40 -29.71
N PHE A 74 -11.08 11.26 -28.77
CA PHE A 74 -10.88 10.85 -27.39
C PHE A 74 -12.23 10.54 -26.74
N ASP A 75 -12.39 9.31 -26.29
CA ASP A 75 -13.50 8.89 -25.43
C ASP A 75 -12.95 8.16 -24.21
N PHE A 76 -13.10 8.77 -23.04
CA PHE A 76 -12.61 8.20 -21.78
C PHE A 76 -13.47 7.03 -21.29
N ALA A 77 -14.72 6.91 -21.74
CA ALA A 77 -15.58 5.79 -21.35
C ALA A 77 -15.06 4.43 -21.88
N GLN A 78 -14.29 4.45 -22.97
CA GLN A 78 -13.67 3.25 -23.54
C GLN A 78 -12.40 2.82 -22.80
N TRP A 79 -11.90 3.62 -21.87
CA TRP A 79 -10.70 3.28 -21.10
C TRP A 79 -11.05 2.30 -20.00
N THR A 80 -10.25 1.23 -19.88
CA THR A 80 -10.47 0.23 -18.83
C THR A 80 -9.84 0.70 -17.53
N ASP A 81 -10.65 0.90 -16.49
CA ASP A 81 -10.18 1.11 -15.12
C ASP A 81 -9.71 -0.22 -14.51
N GLN A 82 -8.39 -0.44 -14.55
CA GLN A 82 -7.74 -1.64 -14.01
C GLN A 82 -7.94 -1.74 -12.49
N HIS A 83 -8.10 -0.63 -11.79
CA HIS A 83 -8.30 -0.63 -10.34
C HIS A 83 -9.72 -1.04 -10.00
N ALA A 84 -10.72 -0.63 -10.79
CA ALA A 84 -12.09 -1.12 -10.61
C ALA A 84 -12.21 -2.62 -10.89
N VAL A 85 -11.53 -3.13 -11.92
CA VAL A 85 -11.57 -4.55 -12.30
C VAL A 85 -10.86 -5.45 -11.28
N HIS A 86 -9.71 -5.02 -10.77
CA HIS A 86 -8.85 -5.85 -9.91
C HIS A 86 -8.90 -5.49 -8.41
N GLY A 87 -9.77 -4.55 -8.01
CA GLY A 87 -9.92 -4.16 -6.60
C GLY A 87 -8.84 -3.20 -6.07
N GLY A 88 -8.16 -2.48 -6.96
CA GLY A 88 -7.15 -1.47 -6.64
C GLY A 88 -5.70 -1.97 -6.57
N THR A 89 -4.78 -1.06 -6.28
CA THR A 89 -3.37 -1.39 -6.06
C THR A 89 -3.13 -1.90 -4.64
N THR A 90 -2.11 -2.73 -4.49
CA THR A 90 -1.64 -3.23 -3.19
C THR A 90 -1.23 -2.09 -2.27
N GLN A 91 -1.76 -2.11 -1.04
CA GLN A 91 -1.45 -1.14 0.01
C GLN A 91 -0.47 -1.71 1.05
N GLY A 92 0.37 -2.67 0.65
CA GLY A 92 1.29 -3.33 1.55
C GLY A 92 2.45 -2.45 2.01
N VAL A 93 3.29 -3.04 2.84
CA VAL A 93 4.32 -2.34 3.63
C VAL A 93 5.34 -1.61 2.75
N ALA A 94 5.55 -2.06 1.51
CA ALA A 94 6.46 -1.39 0.58
C ALA A 94 5.88 -0.07 0.02
N VAL A 95 4.56 0.09 -0.05
CA VAL A 95 3.88 1.28 -0.61
C VAL A 95 3.49 2.27 0.49
N ARG A 96 2.96 1.78 1.62
CA ARG A 96 2.53 2.63 2.74
C ARG A 96 3.60 2.86 3.81
N GLY A 97 4.75 2.18 3.69
CA GLY A 97 5.69 2.03 4.79
C GLY A 97 5.13 1.11 5.87
N ALA A 98 5.87 0.96 6.96
CA ALA A 98 5.41 0.23 8.14
C ALA A 98 4.32 1.02 8.90
N ALA A 99 3.17 1.23 8.26
CA ALA A 99 1.96 1.61 8.96
C ALA A 99 1.63 0.47 9.91
N LYS A 100 1.75 0.71 11.22
CA LYS A 100 1.36 -0.29 12.21
C LYS A 100 -0.16 -0.43 12.16
N ASP A 101 -0.65 -1.62 11.85
CA ASP A 101 -2.02 -1.97 12.18
C ASP A 101 -2.23 -1.75 13.67
N LYS A 102 -3.29 -1.03 14.02
CA LYS A 102 -3.61 -0.76 15.43
C LYS A 102 -3.88 -2.09 16.12
N SER A 103 -3.18 -2.33 17.23
CA SER A 103 -3.43 -3.52 18.04
C SER A 103 -4.88 -3.52 18.56
N VAL A 104 -5.40 -4.69 18.93
CA VAL A 104 -6.74 -4.82 19.52
C VAL A 104 -6.88 -3.90 20.74
N ALA A 105 -5.84 -3.81 21.57
CA ALA A 105 -5.81 -2.92 22.73
C ALA A 105 -5.85 -1.43 22.34
N GLU A 106 -5.28 -1.03 21.21
CA GLU A 106 -5.38 0.34 20.71
C GLU A 106 -6.74 0.64 20.08
N LEU A 107 -7.33 -0.33 19.37
CA LEU A 107 -8.67 -0.21 18.81
C LEU A 107 -9.74 -0.12 19.92
N GLN A 108 -9.57 -0.83 21.02
CA GLN A 108 -10.50 -0.77 22.17
C GLN A 108 -10.56 0.60 22.85
N LYS A 109 -9.50 1.43 22.72
CA LYS A 109 -9.42 2.76 23.38
C LYS A 109 -10.35 3.80 22.75
N THR A 110 -10.70 3.66 21.47
CA THR A 110 -11.57 4.62 20.76
C THR A 110 -12.95 4.02 20.50
N ALA A 111 -13.99 4.85 20.51
CA ALA A 111 -15.35 4.39 20.20
C ALA A 111 -15.44 3.76 18.80
N ALA A 112 -14.85 4.43 17.79
CA ALA A 112 -14.77 3.93 16.43
C ALA A 112 -13.97 2.61 16.31
N GLY A 113 -12.92 2.42 17.13
CA GLY A 113 -12.14 1.19 17.10
C GLY A 113 -12.85 0.00 17.76
N ARG A 114 -13.68 0.24 18.79
CA ARG A 114 -14.57 -0.80 19.37
C ARG A 114 -15.64 -1.25 18.38
N GLU A 115 -16.21 -0.32 17.62
CA GLU A 115 -17.21 -0.64 16.59
C GLU A 115 -16.60 -1.46 15.45
N GLU A 116 -15.38 -1.11 15.02
CA GLU A 116 -14.61 -1.87 14.03
C GLU A 116 -14.30 -3.31 14.50
N LEU A 117 -13.93 -3.48 15.78
CA LEU A 117 -13.72 -4.81 16.39
C LEU A 117 -15.01 -5.65 16.38
N ALA A 118 -16.14 -5.05 16.76
CA ALA A 118 -17.43 -5.74 16.75
C ALA A 118 -17.85 -6.14 15.33
N ARG A 119 -17.56 -5.30 14.32
CA ARG A 119 -17.80 -5.64 12.91
C ARG A 119 -16.98 -6.86 12.48
N ARG A 120 -15.68 -6.88 12.79
CA ARG A 120 -14.78 -8.00 12.48
C ARG A 120 -15.19 -9.30 13.17
N GLU A 121 -15.66 -9.23 14.41
CA GLU A 121 -16.19 -10.40 15.12
C GLU A 121 -17.47 -10.95 14.49
N ARG A 122 -18.38 -10.06 14.03
CA ARG A 122 -19.58 -10.48 13.29
C ARG A 122 -19.22 -11.17 11.98
N GLU A 123 -18.33 -10.59 11.17
CA GLU A 123 -17.87 -11.21 9.92
C GLU A 123 -17.22 -12.58 10.15
N LYS A 124 -16.36 -12.72 11.17
CA LYS A 124 -15.75 -14.02 11.52
C LYS A 124 -16.79 -15.07 11.89
N LYS A 125 -17.85 -14.70 12.61
CA LYS A 125 -18.95 -15.61 12.96
C LYS A 125 -19.76 -16.03 11.74
N MET A 126 -19.90 -15.16 10.73
CA MET A 126 -20.67 -15.46 9.51
C MET A 126 -19.91 -16.36 8.53
N VAL A 127 -18.57 -16.34 8.55
CA VAL A 127 -17.73 -17.20 7.69
C VAL A 127 -17.51 -18.60 8.30
N GLN A 128 -17.75 -18.77 9.60
CA GLN A 128 -17.59 -20.05 10.30
C GLN A 128 -18.80 -20.99 10.21
N TYR A 129 -19.91 -20.53 9.64
CA TYR A 129 -21.12 -21.31 9.38
C TYR A 129 -21.23 -21.60 7.88
#